data_AF-A0A161M1Z6-F1
#
_entry.id   AF-A0A161M1Z6-F1
#
_cell.length_a   1.000
_cell.length_b   1.000
_cell.length_c   1.000
_cell.angle_alpha   90.00
_cell.angle_beta   90.00
_cell.angle_gamma   90.00
#
_symmetry.space_group_name_H-M   'P 1'
#
loop_
_entity.id
_entity.type
_entity.pdbx_description
1 polymer ?
#
loop_
_entity_poly.entity_id
_entity_poly.type
_entity_poly.pdbx_seq_one_letter_code
_entity_poly.pdbx_strand_id
1 'polypeptide(L)'
;MANVPWHEEVVSFVQQLTSLLPNYEIASEHEHSNCLLIAHKKFYIAGQWCTWIDYDRFHVLMQSYYKTEGNQNFTTLDYTSPTPSWAVFGARERGFDPIEKRWFRKSKKDISGC
;
A
#
# COMPACT_ATOMS: atom_id res chain seq x y z
N MET A 1 -13.01 11.56 -18.53
CA MET A 1 -11.83 11.78 -17.69
C MET A 1 -11.78 13.16 -17.03
N ALA A 2 -12.64 14.13 -17.38
CA ALA A 2 -12.60 15.48 -16.78
C ALA A 2 -12.78 15.53 -15.25
N ASN A 3 -13.41 14.51 -14.66
CA ASN A 3 -13.72 14.46 -13.22
C ASN A 3 -12.94 13.38 -12.47
N VAL A 4 -12.02 12.68 -13.14
CA VAL A 4 -11.19 11.64 -12.51
C VAL A 4 -9.80 12.24 -12.31
N PRO A 5 -9.31 12.35 -11.06
CA PRO A 5 -8.02 12.97 -10.81
C PRO A 5 -6.90 12.13 -11.40
N TRP A 6 -5.82 12.81 -11.79
CA TRP A 6 -4.55 12.18 -12.10
C TRP A 6 -3.89 11.66 -10.81
N HIS A 7 -2.99 10.69 -10.95
CA HIS A 7 -2.31 10.13 -9.78
C HIS A 7 -1.56 11.18 -8.96
N GLU A 8 -0.84 12.09 -9.63
CA GLU A 8 -0.12 13.18 -8.98
C GLU A 8 -1.04 14.15 -8.22
N GLU A 9 -2.30 14.33 -8.67
CA GLU A 9 -3.29 15.14 -7.94
C GLU A 9 -3.74 14.42 -6.66
N VAL A 10 -3.90 13.08 -6.71
CA VAL A 10 -4.21 12.28 -5.52
C VAL A 10 -3.02 12.27 -4.56
N VAL A 11 -1.79 12.14 -5.04
CA VAL A 11 -0.56 12.24 -4.23
C VAL A 11 -0.50 13.58 -3.51
N SER A 12 -0.66 14.69 -4.23
CA SER A 12 -0.64 16.05 -3.66
C SER A 12 -1.71 16.25 -2.59
N PHE A 13 -2.93 15.78 -2.85
CA PHE A 13 -4.01 15.82 -1.87
C PHE A 13 -3.67 15.01 -0.61
N VAL A 14 -3.15 13.80 -0.77
CA VAL A 14 -2.80 12.92 0.34
C VAL A 14 -1.61 13.46 1.16
N GLN A 15 -0.63 14.11 0.51
CA GLN A 15 0.46 14.80 1.21
C GLN A 15 -0.07 15.95 2.10
N GLN A 16 -1.01 16.74 1.59
CA GLN A 16 -1.67 17.78 2.38
C GLN A 16 -2.48 17.17 3.53
N LEU A 17 -3.22 16.08 3.28
CA LEU A 17 -4.00 15.39 4.31
C LEU A 17 -3.10 14.82 5.42
N THR A 18 -2.00 14.16 5.06
CA THR A 18 -1.06 13.59 6.04
C THR A 18 -0.35 14.66 6.86
N SER A 19 -0.13 15.86 6.31
CA SER A 19 0.39 17.01 7.10
C SER A 19 -0.54 17.45 8.23
N LEU A 20 -1.83 17.14 8.13
CA LEU A 20 -2.86 17.44 9.13
C LEU A 20 -3.13 16.26 10.09
N LEU A 21 -2.56 15.07 9.82
CA LEU A 21 -2.78 13.86 10.60
C LEU A 21 -1.50 13.45 11.34
N PRO A 22 -1.35 13.82 12.63
CA PRO A 22 -0.19 13.43 13.42
C PRO A 22 -0.03 11.91 13.40
N ASN A 23 1.22 11.44 13.29
CA ASN A 23 1.58 10.03 13.27
C ASN A 23 1.12 9.23 12.04
N TYR A 24 0.61 9.87 10.98
CA TYR A 24 0.29 9.19 9.72
C TYR A 24 1.18 9.69 8.59
N GLU A 25 1.64 8.77 7.75
CA GLU A 25 2.42 9.06 6.55
C GLU A 25 2.03 8.12 5.41
N ILE A 26 2.43 8.45 4.19
CA ILE A 26 2.20 7.62 3.02
C ILE A 26 3.18 6.44 3.07
N ALA A 27 2.63 5.22 3.13
CA ALA A 27 3.43 4.00 3.16
C ALA A 27 3.62 3.38 1.78
N SER A 28 2.59 3.47 0.93
CA SER A 28 2.53 2.76 -0.34
C SER A 28 1.67 3.52 -1.35
N GLU A 29 1.97 3.34 -2.63
CA GLU A 29 1.14 3.79 -3.74
C GLU A 29 0.88 2.65 -4.71
N HIS A 30 -0.23 2.73 -5.45
CA HIS A 30 -0.51 1.93 -6.62
C HIS A 30 -1.08 2.83 -7.72
N GLU A 31 -0.20 3.32 -8.60
CA GLU A 31 -0.53 4.30 -9.64
C GLU A 31 -1.60 3.75 -10.60
N HIS A 32 -1.53 2.44 -10.93
CA HIS A 32 -2.44 1.85 -11.89
C HIS A 32 -3.90 1.87 -11.44
N SER A 33 -4.14 1.70 -10.13
CA SER A 33 -5.46 1.83 -9.52
C SER A 33 -5.74 3.23 -8.97
N ASN A 34 -4.81 4.18 -9.16
CA ASN A 34 -4.85 5.52 -8.59
C ASN A 34 -5.14 5.53 -7.08
N CYS A 35 -4.38 4.74 -6.32
CA CYS A 35 -4.59 4.53 -4.89
C CYS A 35 -3.32 4.83 -4.09
N LEU A 36 -3.48 5.35 -2.88
CA LEU A 36 -2.42 5.51 -1.89
C LEU A 36 -2.85 4.92 -0.55
N LEU A 37 -1.89 4.32 0.15
CA LEU A 37 -2.05 3.85 1.52
C LEU A 37 -1.38 4.84 2.48
N ILE A 38 -2.19 5.46 3.34
CA ILE A 38 -1.72 6.20 4.50
C ILE A 38 -1.69 5.24 5.70
N ALA A 39 -0.57 5.15 6.40
CA ALA A 39 -0.41 4.27 7.55
C ALA A 39 0.08 5.03 8.79
N HIS A 40 -0.31 4.54 9.97
CA HIS A 40 0.21 5.06 11.22
C HIS A 40 1.69 4.68 11.37
N LYS A 41 2.54 5.60 11.84
CA LYS A 41 4.00 5.43 12.06
C LYS A 41 4.38 4.29 13.00
N LYS A 42 3.42 3.66 13.68
CA LYS A 42 3.67 2.44 14.47
C LYS A 42 4.03 1.24 13.57
N PHE A 43 3.66 1.31 12.31
CA PHE A 43 4.03 0.36 11.26
C PHE A 43 5.31 0.75 10.54
N TYR A 44 5.95 1.88 10.89
CA TYR A 44 7.27 2.24 10.40
C TYR A 44 8.31 1.77 11.41
N ILE A 45 8.83 0.56 11.19
CA ILE A 45 9.64 -0.19 12.16
C ILE A 45 11.06 -0.26 11.61
N ALA A 46 12.04 0.21 12.38
CA ALA A 46 13.46 0.16 12.00
C ALA A 46 13.77 0.76 10.61
N GLY A 47 13.10 1.86 10.24
CA GLY A 47 13.34 2.56 8.97
C GLY A 47 12.62 1.98 7.75
N GLN A 48 11.74 1.00 7.93
CA GLN A 48 10.96 0.39 6.86
C GLN A 48 9.47 0.37 7.20
N TRP A 49 8.63 0.51 6.18
CA TRP A 49 7.19 0.27 6.32
C TRP A 49 6.93 -1.22 6.44
N CYS A 50 6.15 -1.60 7.44
CA CYS A 50 5.63 -2.94 7.64
C CYS A 50 4.10 -2.85 7.60
N THR A 51 3.53 -2.78 6.40
CA THR A 51 2.07 -2.70 6.20
C THR A 51 1.46 -3.99 5.67
N TRP A 52 2.28 -5.00 5.38
CA TRP A 52 1.83 -6.28 4.88
C TRP A 52 1.50 -7.24 6.02
N ILE A 53 0.74 -8.28 5.69
CA ILE A 53 0.34 -9.32 6.63
C ILE A 53 1.32 -10.49 6.47
N ASP A 54 2.01 -10.84 7.54
CA ASP A 54 2.63 -12.15 7.67
C ASP A 54 1.52 -13.16 7.95
N TYR A 55 1.02 -13.79 6.88
CA TYR A 55 -0.09 -14.74 6.98
C TYR A 55 0.29 -15.97 7.80
N ASP A 56 1.51 -16.48 7.66
CA ASP A 56 1.95 -17.66 8.42
C ASP A 56 1.95 -17.36 9.92
N ARG A 57 2.49 -16.21 10.30
CA ARG A 57 2.46 -15.72 11.68
C ARG A 57 1.05 -15.47 12.18
N PHE A 58 0.20 -14.83 11.37
CA PHE A 58 -1.20 -14.59 11.70
C PHE A 58 -1.95 -15.89 11.98
N HIS A 59 -1.80 -16.93 11.14
CA HIS A 59 -2.45 -18.21 11.35
C HIS A 59 -2.00 -18.88 12.65
N VAL A 60 -0.71 -18.82 13.00
CA VAL A 60 -0.19 -19.32 14.27
C VAL A 60 -0.83 -18.59 15.46
N LEU A 61 -0.85 -17.26 15.42
CA LEU A 61 -1.44 -16.43 16.48
C LEU A 61 -2.94 -16.70 16.65
N MET A 62 -3.66 -16.80 15.53
CA MET A 62 -5.09 -17.08 15.53
C MET A 62 -5.40 -18.46 16.10
N GLN A 63 -4.62 -19.49 15.76
CA GLN A 63 -4.75 -20.82 16.35
C GLN A 63 -4.53 -20.80 17.87
N SER A 64 -3.51 -20.07 18.35
CA SER A 64 -3.25 -19.90 19.79
C SER A 64 -4.40 -19.17 20.50
N TYR A 65 -4.95 -18.12 19.89
CA TYR A 65 -6.10 -17.40 20.41
C TYR A 65 -7.30 -18.34 20.63
N TYR A 66 -7.65 -19.14 19.62
CA TYR A 66 -8.77 -20.09 19.74
C TYR A 66 -8.51 -21.23 20.73
N LYS A 67 -7.29 -21.79 20.75
CA LYS A 67 -6.91 -22.86 21.71
C LYS A 67 -6.96 -22.42 23.16
N THR A 68 -6.75 -21.13 23.40
CA THR A 68 -6.73 -20.55 24.75
C THR A 68 -8.03 -19.84 25.11
N GLU A 69 -9.09 -20.00 24.30
CA GLU A 69 -10.39 -19.35 24.48
C GLU A 69 -10.27 -17.82 24.63
N GLY A 70 -9.33 -17.21 23.91
CA GLY A 70 -9.09 -15.77 23.92
C GLY A 70 -8.18 -15.24 25.04
N ASN A 71 -7.57 -16.13 25.85
CA ASN A 71 -6.61 -15.70 26.87
C ASN A 71 -5.28 -15.22 26.25
N GLN A 72 -4.85 -15.82 25.13
CA GLN A 72 -3.68 -15.38 24.38
C GLN A 72 -4.09 -14.42 23.26
N ASN A 73 -4.13 -13.13 23.58
CA ASN A 73 -4.40 -12.06 22.63
C ASN A 73 -3.17 -11.70 21.80
N PHE A 74 -3.40 -11.08 20.65
CA PHE A 74 -2.36 -10.52 19.79
C PHE A 74 -2.88 -9.26 19.08
N THR A 75 -1.95 -8.48 18.55
CA THR A 75 -2.20 -7.19 17.88
C THR A 75 -1.68 -7.22 16.45
N THR A 76 -2.03 -6.20 15.66
CA THR A 76 -1.56 -6.08 14.27
C THR A 76 -0.05 -6.03 14.14
N LEU A 77 0.67 -5.57 15.17
CA LEU A 77 2.13 -5.54 15.15
C LEU A 77 2.76 -6.93 15.27
N ASP A 78 2.03 -7.93 15.77
CA ASP A 78 2.55 -9.29 15.98
C ASP A 78 2.62 -10.13 14.70
N TYR A 79 1.95 -9.69 13.63
CA TYR A 79 1.88 -10.36 12.33
C TYR A 79 2.12 -9.38 11.17
N THR A 80 2.82 -8.28 11.43
CA THR A 80 3.20 -7.35 10.37
C THR A 80 4.42 -7.88 9.60
N SER A 81 4.43 -7.63 8.29
CA SER A 81 5.52 -7.97 7.38
C SER A 81 5.97 -6.71 6.64
N PRO A 82 7.26 -6.61 6.25
CA PRO A 82 7.74 -5.50 5.43
C PRO A 82 6.89 -5.29 4.18
N THR A 83 6.57 -4.03 3.90
CA THR A 83 5.98 -3.61 2.64
C THR A 83 6.98 -3.91 1.53
N PRO A 84 6.59 -4.62 0.45
CA PRO A 84 7.50 -4.94 -0.64
C PRO A 84 8.11 -3.68 -1.25
N SER A 85 9.38 -3.76 -1.63
CA SER A 85 10.15 -2.60 -2.10
C SER A 85 9.53 -1.93 -3.33
N TRP A 86 8.86 -2.68 -4.20
CA TRP A 86 8.15 -2.17 -5.37
C TRP A 86 6.84 -1.43 -5.03
N ALA A 87 6.31 -1.64 -3.82
CA ALA A 87 5.06 -1.06 -3.35
C ALA A 87 5.24 0.15 -2.43
N VAL A 88 6.43 0.36 -1.87
CA VAL A 88 6.70 1.54 -1.04
C VAL A 88 6.47 2.83 -1.84
N PHE A 89 5.93 3.85 -1.20
CA PHE A 89 5.73 5.15 -1.84
C PHE A 89 7.03 5.71 -2.44
N GLY A 90 7.00 6.12 -3.71
CA GLY A 90 8.18 6.59 -4.44
C GLY A 90 9.03 5.47 -5.06
N ALA A 91 8.62 4.21 -4.97
CA ALA A 91 9.26 3.11 -5.67
C ALA A 91 9.16 3.30 -7.19
N ARG A 92 10.16 2.81 -7.93
CA ARG A 92 10.20 2.90 -9.40
C ARG A 92 8.98 2.24 -10.06
N GLU A 93 8.52 1.15 -9.46
CA GLU A 93 7.39 0.36 -9.92
C GLU A 93 6.03 0.97 -9.57
N ARG A 94 6.00 2.01 -8.71
CA ARG A 94 4.78 2.72 -8.31
C ARG A 94 3.64 1.78 -7.86
N GLY A 95 3.98 0.71 -7.15
CA GLY A 95 3.03 -0.30 -6.67
C GLY A 95 2.69 -1.43 -7.62
N PHE A 96 3.21 -1.42 -8.84
CA PHE A 96 2.95 -2.50 -9.79
C PHE A 96 3.89 -3.68 -9.48
N ASP A 97 3.34 -4.86 -9.20
CA ASP A 97 4.17 -6.03 -8.90
C ASP A 97 5.07 -6.38 -10.11
N PRO A 98 6.41 -6.45 -9.93
CA PRO A 98 7.35 -6.81 -10.99
C PRO A 98 7.10 -8.18 -11.65
N ILE A 99 6.42 -9.09 -10.94
CA ILE A 99 6.12 -10.43 -11.42
C ILE A 99 4.90 -10.40 -12.37
N GLU A 100 4.03 -9.40 -12.20
CA GLU A 100 2.87 -9.24 -13.06
C GLU A 100 3.24 -8.68 -14.43
N LYS A 101 2.50 -9.09 -15.46
CA LYS A 101 2.67 -8.59 -16.81
C LYS A 101 1.71 -7.44 -17.07
N ARG A 102 2.25 -6.23 -17.28
CA ARG A 102 1.45 -5.08 -17.68
C ARG A 102 0.92 -5.26 -19.11
N TRP A 103 -0.40 -5.32 -19.24
CA TRP A 103 -1.08 -5.41 -20.53
C TRP A 103 -1.44 -4.02 -21.04
N PHE A 104 -0.65 -3.51 -21.98
CA PHE A 104 -0.99 -2.29 -22.69
C PHE A 104 -2.01 -2.61 -23.78
N ARG A 105 -3.11 -1.87 -23.79
CA ARG A 105 -4.08 -1.95 -24.89
C ARG A 105 -3.37 -1.52 -26.19
N LYS A 106 -3.42 -2.36 -27.23
CA LYS A 106 -2.91 -1.99 -28.56
C LYS A 106 -3.58 -0.69 -29.01
N SER A 107 -2.79 0.32 -29.36
CA SER A 107 -3.29 1.57 -29.91
C SER A 107 -3.98 1.32 -31.27
N LYS A 108 -5.24 1.74 -31.39
CA LYS A 108 -5.82 2.31 -32.61
C LYS A 108 -6.41 3.65 -32.15
N LYS A 109 -6.07 4.84 -32.64
CA LYS A 109 -5.52 5.30 -33.91
C LYS A 109 -4.55 6.46 -33.64
N ASP A 110 -3.67 6.67 -34.61
CA ASP A 110 -2.93 7.91 -34.82
C ASP A 110 -3.90 9.11 -34.81
N ILE A 111 -3.65 10.10 -33.96
CA ILE A 111 -4.35 11.39 -33.99
C ILE A 111 -3.44 12.38 -34.72
N SER A 112 -2.98 12.02 -35.92
CA SER A 112 -2.51 13.00 -36.89
C SER A 112 -3.76 13.70 -37.46
N GLY A 113 -4.34 14.58 -36.63
CA GLY A 113 -5.36 15.54 -37.05
C GLY A 113 -4.68 16.82 -37.54
N CYS A 114 -4.23 16.77 -38.80
CA CYS A 114 -4.37 17.88 -39.74
C CYS A 114 -5.38 17.44 -40.79
#